data_AF-A0A938VBH0-F1
#
_entry.id   AF-A0A938VBH0-F1
#
_cell.length_a   1.000
_cell.length_b   1.000
_cell.length_c   1.000
_cell.angle_alpha   90.00
_cell.angle_beta   90.00
_cell.angle_gamma   90.00
#
_symmetry.space_group_name_H-M   'P 1'
#
loop_
_entity.id
_entity.type
_entity.pdbx_description
1 polymer ?
#
loop_
_entity_poly.entity_id
_entity_poly.type
_entity_poly.pdbx_seq_one_letter_code
_entity_poly.pdbx_strand_id
1 'polypeptide(L)'
;MMQTVRTTITLDEDVAALLARVRGEQSLGLKKAVNLGLRQGLPLIGKRAVGRPFRTRAIDTGRYLVDVDDVAAALAIGEGEGRR
;
A
#
# COMPACT_ATOMS: atom_id res chain seq x y z
N MET A 1 28.57 7.70 23.49
CA MET A 1 27.61 7.27 24.53
C MET A 1 26.26 7.02 23.86
N MET A 2 25.69 5.82 23.97
CA MET A 2 24.31 5.59 23.48
C MET A 2 23.34 6.18 24.50
N GLN A 3 22.69 7.30 24.14
CA GLN A 3 21.58 7.85 24.91
C GLN A 3 20.51 6.77 25.10
N THR A 4 20.13 6.46 26.34
CA THR A 4 19.03 5.55 26.69
C THR A 4 18.02 6.33 27.52
N VAL A 5 16.74 6.18 27.20
CA VAL A 5 15.62 6.70 28.00
C VAL A 5 15.05 5.54 28.83
N ARG A 6 14.69 5.82 30.09
CA ARG A 6 14.00 4.86 30.97
C ARG A 6 12.53 5.26 31.05
N THR A 7 11.65 4.33 30.70
CA THR A 7 10.21 4.56 30.64
C THR A 7 9.50 3.33 31.18
N THR A 8 8.39 3.54 31.87
CA THR A 8 7.46 2.48 32.24
C THR A 8 6.34 2.48 31.22
N ILE A 9 6.08 1.33 30.61
CA ILE A 9 4.98 1.13 29.66
C ILE A 9 4.12 -0.02 30.17
N THR A 10 2.81 0.13 30.05
CA THR A 10 1.87 -0.97 30.22
C THR A 10 1.72 -1.66 28.87
N LEU A 11 1.75 -2.99 28.87
CA LEU A 11 1.58 -3.80 27.66
C LEU A 11 0.30 -4.60 27.79
N ASP A 12 -0.48 -4.65 26.72
CA ASP A 12 -1.63 -5.53 26.63
C ASP A 12 -1.19 -7.00 26.61
N GLU A 13 -2.09 -7.91 27.01
CA GLU A 13 -1.79 -9.33 27.19
C GLU A 13 -1.31 -10.00 25.89
N ASP A 14 -1.92 -9.63 24.76
CA ASP A 14 -1.53 -10.12 23.44
C ASP A 14 -0.12 -9.65 23.04
N VAL A 15 0.21 -8.39 23.32
CA VAL A 15 1.55 -7.83 23.09
C VAL A 15 2.60 -8.52 23.98
N ALA A 16 2.26 -8.79 25.25
CA ALA A 16 3.13 -9.52 26.16
C ALA A 16 3.41 -10.95 25.66
N ALA A 17 2.39 -11.66 25.18
CA ALA A 17 2.53 -12.99 24.59
C ALA A 17 3.43 -12.98 23.33
N LEU A 18 3.23 -12.00 22.44
CA LEU A 18 4.06 -11.82 21.24
C LEU A 18 5.53 -11.54 21.60
N LEU A 19 5.77 -10.69 22.59
CA LEU A 19 7.13 -10.43 23.07
C LEU A 19 7.77 -11.67 23.70
N ALA A 20 7.02 -12.46 24.48
CA ALA A 20 7.52 -13.70 25.05
C ALA A 20 7.97 -14.68 23.95
N ARG A 21 7.17 -14.82 22.89
CA ARG A 21 7.49 -15.64 21.72
C ARG A 21 8.78 -15.18 21.02
N VAL A 22 8.87 -13.90 20.67
CA VAL A 22 10.07 -13.33 20.01
C VAL A 22 11.32 -13.52 20.86
N ARG A 23 11.20 -13.34 22.18
CA ARG A 23 12.30 -13.58 23.11
C ARG A 23 12.75 -15.04 23.12
N GLY A 24 11.82 -15.99 23.08
CA GLY A 24 12.12 -17.43 23.01
C GLY A 24 12.80 -17.82 21.70
N GLU A 25 12.24 -17.41 20.57
CA GLU A 25 12.75 -17.75 19.24
C GLU A 25 14.15 -17.16 18.95
N GLN A 26 14.43 -15.96 19.45
CA GLN A 26 15.66 -15.22 19.14
C GLN A 26 16.61 -15.07 20.33
N SER A 27 16.30 -15.70 21.47
CA SER A 27 17.08 -15.61 22.72
C SER A 27 17.41 -14.17 23.14
N LEU A 28 16.43 -13.27 23.04
CA LEU A 28 16.60 -11.84 23.33
C LEU A 28 16.15 -11.48 24.75
N GLY A 29 16.88 -10.53 25.36
CA GLY A 29 16.41 -9.84 26.57
C GLY A 29 15.22 -8.91 26.27
N LEU A 30 14.38 -8.64 27.28
CA LEU A 30 13.15 -7.84 27.13
C LEU A 30 13.42 -6.48 26.48
N LYS A 31 14.43 -5.73 26.96
CA LYS A 31 14.82 -4.43 26.38
C LYS A 31 15.09 -4.52 24.88
N LYS A 32 15.82 -5.56 24.45
CA LYS A 32 16.22 -5.71 23.05
C LYS A 32 15.02 -6.10 22.18
N ALA A 33 14.18 -7.03 22.66
CA ALA A 33 12.95 -7.42 21.97
C ALA A 33 11.97 -6.24 21.80
N VAL A 34 11.71 -5.48 22.88
CA VAL A 34 10.83 -4.30 22.85
C VAL A 34 11.38 -3.24 21.89
N ASN A 35 12.66 -2.88 22.00
CA ASN A 35 13.24 -1.88 21.11
C ASN A 35 13.27 -2.34 19.65
N LEU A 36 13.50 -3.62 19.38
CA LEU A 36 13.46 -4.16 18.01
C LEU A 36 12.04 -4.02 17.43
N GLY A 37 11.02 -4.47 18.16
CA GLY A 37 9.63 -4.38 17.74
C GLY A 37 9.18 -2.94 17.50
N LEU A 38 9.48 -2.03 18.44
CA LEU A 38 9.14 -0.61 18.30
C LEU A 38 9.86 0.05 17.12
N ARG A 39 11.14 -0.23 16.90
CA ARG A 39 11.90 0.33 15.76
C ARG A 39 11.38 -0.12 14.42
N GLN A 40 10.85 -1.34 14.33
CA GLN A 40 10.25 -1.87 13.10
C GLN A 40 8.80 -1.41 12.93
N GLY A 41 8.03 -1.34 14.02
CA GLY A 41 6.60 -1.07 13.99
C GLY A 41 6.24 0.42 13.92
N LEU A 42 6.88 1.27 14.74
CA LEU A 42 6.54 2.70 14.81
C LEU A 42 6.63 3.42 13.44
N PRO A 43 7.63 3.16 12.57
CA PRO A 43 7.68 3.77 11.24
C PRO A 43 6.54 3.35 10.30
N LEU A 44 5.79 2.30 10.64
CA LEU A 44 4.64 1.82 9.86
C LEU A 44 3.33 2.46 10.34
N ILE A 45 3.28 2.93 11.59
CA ILE A 45 2.10 3.62 12.14
C ILE A 45 1.93 4.95 11.40
N GLY A 46 0.76 5.16 10.81
CA GLY A 46 0.43 6.38 10.06
C GLY A 46 1.01 6.45 8.65
N LYS A 47 1.82 5.47 8.21
CA LYS A 47 2.13 5.34 6.78
C LYS A 47 0.88 4.83 6.06
N ARG A 48 0.18 5.75 5.37
CA ARG A 48 -0.79 5.36 4.35
C ARG A 48 -0.03 4.49 3.34
N ALA A 49 -0.48 3.25 3.15
CA ALA A 49 0.02 2.44 2.05
C ALA A 49 -0.18 3.26 0.78
N VAL A 50 0.92 3.79 0.23
CA VAL A 50 0.89 4.38 -1.10
C VAL A 50 0.71 3.19 -2.02
N GLY A 51 -0.55 2.80 -2.21
CA GLY A 51 -0.91 1.80 -3.20
C GLY A 51 -0.29 2.24 -4.52
N ARG A 52 0.37 1.31 -5.21
CA ARG A 52 0.77 1.59 -6.59
C ARG A 52 -0.50 2.02 -7.33
N PRO A 53 -0.48 3.13 -8.09
CA PRO A 53 -1.66 3.53 -8.84
C PRO A 53 -2.08 2.35 -9.71
N PHE A 54 -3.35 1.97 -9.62
CA PHE A 54 -3.91 0.96 -10.50
C PHE A 54 -3.78 1.47 -11.94
N ARG A 55 -3.13 0.69 -12.80
CA ARG A 55 -2.97 1.02 -14.23
C ARG A 55 -3.79 0.02 -15.04
N THR A 56 -4.79 0.52 -15.75
CA THR A 56 -5.51 -0.27 -16.75
C THR A 56 -4.56 -0.58 -17.90
N ARG A 57 -4.40 -1.86 -18.24
CA ARG A 57 -3.59 -2.26 -19.39
C ARG A 57 -4.34 -1.90 -20.67
N ALA A 58 -3.70 -1.15 -21.56
CA ALA A 58 -4.21 -0.95 -22.91
C ALA A 58 -4.22 -2.29 -23.65
N ILE A 59 -5.32 -2.56 -24.34
CA ILE A 59 -5.44 -3.68 -25.27
C ILE A 59 -5.45 -3.16 -26.70
N ASP A 60 -4.92 -3.94 -27.63
CA ASP A 60 -5.01 -3.64 -29.05
C ASP A 60 -6.43 -3.95 -29.53
N THR A 61 -7.16 -2.91 -29.94
CA THR A 61 -8.52 -3.02 -30.49
C THR A 61 -8.52 -3.10 -32.02
N GLY A 62 -7.36 -3.17 -32.65
CA GLY A 62 -7.20 -3.07 -34.10
C GLY A 62 -7.42 -1.65 -34.62
N ARG A 63 -7.65 -1.54 -35.93
CA ARG A 63 -7.85 -0.25 -36.60
C ARG A 63 -9.22 0.33 -36.27
N TYR A 64 -9.27 1.60 -35.93
CA TYR A 64 -10.51 2.35 -35.75
C TYR A 64 -11.37 2.32 -37.02
N LEU A 65 -12.65 1.98 -36.87
CA LEU A 65 -13.64 2.06 -37.96
C LEU A 65 -14.09 3.51 -38.20
N VAL A 66 -14.02 4.33 -37.16
CA VAL A 66 -14.34 5.76 -37.16
C VAL A 66 -13.29 6.44 -36.28
N ASP A 67 -12.79 7.60 -36.72
CA ASP A 67 -11.88 8.40 -35.91
C ASP A 67 -12.63 8.90 -34.66
N VAL A 68 -12.19 8.46 -33.48
CA VAL A 68 -12.80 8.83 -32.19
C VAL A 68 -12.09 9.99 -31.51
N ASP A 69 -11.00 10.50 -32.09
CA ASP A 69 -10.35 11.71 -31.61
C ASP A 69 -11.14 12.97 -32.04
N ASP A 70 -11.89 12.89 -33.15
CA ASP A 70 -12.93 13.86 -33.51
C ASP A 70 -14.31 13.35 -33.09
N VAL A 71 -14.71 13.72 -31.87
CA VAL A 71 -15.98 13.31 -31.27
C VAL A 71 -17.19 13.74 -32.11
N ALA A 72 -17.14 14.93 -32.73
CA ALA A 72 -18.28 15.45 -33.48
C ALA A 72 -18.51 14.63 -34.77
N ALA A 73 -17.43 14.36 -35.51
CA ALA A 73 -17.49 13.51 -36.69
C ALA A 73 -17.91 12.07 -36.35
N ALA A 74 -17.41 11.54 -35.23
CA ALA A 74 -17.77 10.19 -34.78
C ALA A 74 -19.27 10.05 -34.46
N LEU A 75 -19.85 11.05 -33.78
CA LEU A 75 -21.27 11.08 -33.46
C LEU A 75 -22.14 11.19 -34.70
N ALA A 76 -21.80 12.06 -35.66
CA ALA A 76 -22.55 12.21 -36.92
C ALA A 76 -22.67 10.88 -37.69
N ILE A 77 -21.57 10.12 -37.77
CA ILE A 77 -21.56 8.78 -38.39
C ILE A 77 -22.44 7.79 -37.60
N GLY A 78 -22.37 7.82 -36.26
CA GLY A 78 -23.18 6.98 -35.38
C GLY A 78 -24.68 7.28 -35.47
N GLU A 79 -25.03 8.55 -35.66
CA GLU A 79 -26.41 9.04 -35.84
C GLU A 79 -26.96 8.79 -37.26
N GLY A 80 -26.10 8.35 -38.19
CA GLY A 80 -26.49 7.92 -39.53
C GLY A 80 -26.35 8.98 -40.62
N GLU A 81 -25.72 10.13 -40.32
CA GLU A 81 -25.34 11.09 -41.34
C GLU A 81 -24.25 10.48 -42.25
N GLY A 82 -24.57 10.32 -43.53
CA GLY A 82 -23.67 9.69 -44.52
C GLY A 82 -24.12 8.33 -45.06
N ARG A 83 -25.23 7.76 -44.58
CA ARG A 83 -25.93 6.69 -45.33
C ARG A 83 -26.68 7.31 -46.51
N ARG A 84 -26.36 6.87 -47.73
CA ARG A 84 -27.13 7.14 -48.95
C ARG A 84 -27.91 5.90 -49.35
#